data_AF-Q05R45-F1
#
_entry.id   AF-Q05R45-F1
#
_cell.length_a   1.000
_cell.length_b   1.000
_cell.length_c   1.000
_cell.angle_alpha   90.00
_cell.angle_beta   90.00
_cell.angle_gamma   90.00
#
_symmetry.space_group_name_H-M   'P 1'
#
loop_
_entity.id
_entity.type
_entity.pdbx_description
1 polymer ?
#
loop_
_entity_poly.entity_id
_entity_poly.type
_entity_poly.pdbx_seq_one_letter_code
_entity_poly.pdbx_strand_id
1 'polypeptide(L)'
;MKTGVFSFIAGPLLLSPAAMAQQQYPYSCTWTSQVAPAAKIQFTSTNGIGGYQGAVYLNGRWIMNFREGNYQGYASNWWHRGKEGEDKPGRGTIVVFKNGVPVRSLAGARRDAAATTLLTVGLGSTLYYGDHRGNGPLIRAAEGFWIPGKGCRHINGRV
;
A
#
# COMPACT_ATOMS: atom_id res chain seq x y z
N MET A 1 66.73 -20.44 26.69
CA MET A 1 65.47 -21.09 26.25
C MET A 1 64.39 -20.80 27.27
N LYS A 2 63.47 -19.88 26.97
CA LYS A 2 62.17 -19.73 27.66
C LYS A 2 61.15 -19.31 26.61
N THR A 3 60.19 -20.18 26.38
CA THR A 3 59.12 -20.13 25.38
C THR A 3 58.05 -19.13 25.81
N GLY A 4 57.77 -18.15 24.95
CA GLY A 4 56.62 -17.26 25.09
C GLY A 4 55.40 -17.88 24.39
N VAL A 5 54.33 -18.09 25.15
CA VAL A 5 53.05 -18.59 24.63
C VAL A 5 52.26 -17.40 24.06
N PHE A 6 52.04 -17.40 22.75
CA PHE A 6 51.12 -16.48 22.09
C PHE A 6 49.70 -17.02 22.23
N SER A 7 48.86 -16.34 23.02
CA SER A 7 47.42 -16.60 23.07
C SER A 7 46.76 -16.08 21.79
N PHE A 8 46.21 -17.01 21.00
CA PHE A 8 45.38 -16.69 19.85
C PHE A 8 43.96 -16.31 20.31
N ILE A 9 43.42 -15.35 19.57
CA ILE A 9 42.16 -14.65 19.76
C ILE A 9 40.98 -15.60 19.54
N ALA A 10 40.06 -15.66 20.51
CA ALA A 10 38.72 -16.20 20.31
C ALA A 10 37.70 -15.12 20.70
N GLY A 11 37.56 -14.12 19.83
CA GLY A 11 36.47 -13.16 19.95
C GLY A 11 35.14 -13.89 19.67
N PRO A 12 34.10 -13.74 20.51
CA PRO A 12 32.79 -14.28 20.19
C PRO A 12 32.30 -13.61 18.91
N LEU A 13 32.14 -14.41 17.85
CA LEU A 13 31.40 -14.04 16.66
C LEU A 13 29.97 -13.71 17.12
N LEU A 14 29.69 -12.41 17.26
CA LEU A 14 28.34 -11.90 17.36
C LEU A 14 27.65 -12.26 16.03
N LEU A 15 26.97 -13.41 16.05
CA LEU A 15 25.98 -13.79 15.05
C LEU A 15 24.98 -12.64 14.98
N SER A 16 25.14 -11.80 13.97
CA SER A 16 24.17 -10.77 13.65
C SER A 16 22.83 -11.49 13.47
N PRO A 17 21.74 -11.04 14.13
CA PRO A 17 20.44 -11.61 13.87
C PRO A 17 20.19 -11.49 12.37
N ALA A 18 19.97 -12.63 11.73
CA ALA A 18 19.63 -12.72 10.33
C ALA A 18 18.59 -11.65 10.02
N ALA A 19 18.94 -10.72 9.14
CA ALA A 19 17.98 -9.81 8.55
C ALA A 19 16.86 -10.69 8.02
N MET A 20 15.72 -10.70 8.72
CA MET A 20 14.52 -11.37 8.26
C MET A 20 14.16 -10.68 6.95
N ALA A 21 14.58 -11.27 5.84
CA ALA A 21 14.13 -10.88 4.52
C ALA A 21 12.60 -10.94 4.58
N GLN A 22 11.95 -9.77 4.61
CA GLN A 22 10.51 -9.68 4.61
C GLN A 22 10.02 -10.43 3.38
N GLN A 23 9.42 -11.59 3.62
CA GLN A 23 9.01 -12.50 2.57
C GLN A 23 7.95 -11.79 1.73
N GLN A 24 8.35 -11.33 0.55
CA GLN A 24 7.48 -10.61 -0.37
C GLN A 24 6.45 -11.59 -0.93
N TYR A 25 5.24 -11.57 -0.39
CA TYR A 25 4.17 -12.45 -0.86
C TYR A 25 3.69 -11.99 -2.24
N PRO A 26 3.59 -12.88 -3.24
CA PRO A 26 3.08 -12.52 -4.56
C PRO A 26 1.62 -12.07 -4.41
N TYR A 27 1.39 -10.78 -4.60
CA TYR A 27 0.07 -10.15 -4.53
C TYR A 27 -0.14 -9.33 -5.80
N SER A 28 -1.19 -9.64 -6.56
CA SER A 28 -1.57 -8.85 -7.71
C SER A 28 -3.02 -8.40 -7.56
N CYS A 29 -3.22 -7.09 -7.50
CA CYS A 29 -4.54 -6.48 -7.46
C CYS A 29 -4.50 -5.20 -8.28
N THR A 30 -5.57 -4.92 -9.02
CA THR A 30 -5.71 -3.68 -9.77
C THR A 30 -7.00 -2.99 -9.38
N TRP A 31 -6.91 -1.71 -9.03
CA TRP A 31 -8.05 -0.82 -8.94
C TRP A 31 -8.14 0.00 -10.22
N THR A 32 -9.34 0.12 -10.77
CA THR A 32 -9.59 0.89 -12.00
C THR A 32 -10.48 2.08 -11.69
N SER A 33 -10.13 3.26 -12.19
CA SER A 33 -10.97 4.44 -11.97
C SER A 33 -12.30 4.30 -12.73
N GLN A 34 -13.40 4.61 -12.07
CA GLN A 34 -14.73 4.60 -12.68
C GLN A 34 -14.92 5.74 -13.68
N VAL A 35 -14.27 6.88 -13.45
CA VAL A 35 -14.43 8.10 -14.27
C VAL A 35 -13.34 8.25 -15.34
N ALA A 36 -12.23 7.53 -15.22
CA ALA A 36 -11.16 7.51 -16.21
C ALA A 36 -10.50 6.11 -16.26
N PRO A 37 -11.10 5.12 -16.95
CA PRO A 37 -10.68 3.71 -16.90
C PRO A 37 -9.23 3.41 -17.32
N ALA A 38 -8.58 4.35 -18.02
CA ALA A 38 -7.16 4.26 -18.34
C ALA A 38 -6.24 4.51 -17.12
N ALA A 39 -6.77 5.08 -16.04
CA ALA A 39 -6.08 5.25 -14.78
C ALA A 39 -6.27 4.00 -13.90
N LYS A 40 -5.16 3.45 -13.42
CA LYS A 40 -5.13 2.21 -12.63
C LYS A 40 -4.21 2.37 -11.42
N ILE A 41 -4.56 1.74 -10.30
CA ILE A 41 -3.65 1.51 -9.18
C ILE A 41 -3.35 0.02 -9.15
N GLN A 42 -2.11 -0.37 -9.41
CA GLN A 42 -1.69 -1.77 -9.50
C GLN A 42 -0.78 -2.11 -8.33
N PHE A 43 -1.20 -3.07 -7.52
CA PHE A 43 -0.43 -3.62 -6.40
C PHE A 43 0.34 -4.85 -6.85
N THR A 44 1.59 -4.94 -6.42
CA THR A 44 2.53 -6.00 -6.82
C THR A 44 3.11 -6.75 -5.63
N SER A 45 2.98 -6.22 -4.42
CA SER A 45 3.48 -6.86 -3.22
C SER A 45 2.72 -6.50 -1.95
N THR A 46 2.90 -7.33 -0.93
CA THR A 46 2.43 -7.09 0.43
C THR A 46 3.48 -7.52 1.44
N ASN A 47 3.54 -6.85 2.59
CA ASN A 47 4.38 -7.24 3.72
C ASN A 47 3.77 -8.39 4.56
N GLY A 48 2.63 -8.95 4.15
CA GLY A 48 1.95 -10.07 4.83
C GLY A 48 1.18 -9.69 6.09
N ILE A 49 1.35 -8.47 6.63
CA ILE A 49 0.75 -7.98 7.87
C ILE A 49 -0.16 -6.75 7.66
N GLY A 50 -0.64 -6.55 6.43
CA GLY A 50 -1.66 -5.55 6.12
C GLY A 50 -1.17 -4.27 5.45
N GLY A 51 0.09 -4.22 5.00
CA GLY A 51 0.62 -3.21 4.10
C GLY A 51 0.76 -3.74 2.66
N TYR A 52 0.45 -2.90 1.68
CA TYR A 52 0.46 -3.23 0.26
C TYR A 52 1.22 -2.16 -0.51
N GLN A 53 1.93 -2.59 -1.54
CA GLN A 53 2.73 -1.72 -2.37
C GLN A 53 2.37 -1.89 -3.85
N GLY A 54 2.41 -0.79 -4.57
CA GLY A 54 1.99 -0.71 -5.95
C GLY A 54 2.34 0.63 -6.57
N ALA A 55 1.68 0.94 -7.67
CA ALA A 55 1.84 2.21 -8.36
C ALA A 55 0.54 2.66 -9.07
N VAL A 56 0.42 3.97 -9.24
CA VAL A 56 -0.57 4.61 -10.08
C VAL A 56 -0.05 4.65 -11.51
N TYR A 57 -0.90 4.28 -12.46
CA TYR A 57 -0.65 4.32 -13.89
C TYR A 57 -1.74 5.12 -14.59
N LEU A 58 -1.40 5.78 -15.69
CA LEU A 58 -2.36 6.37 -16.64
C LEU A 58 -1.94 5.97 -18.05
N ASN A 59 -2.86 5.39 -18.82
CA ASN A 59 -2.57 4.88 -20.17
C ASN A 59 -1.36 3.92 -20.19
N GLY A 60 -1.20 3.11 -19.13
CA GLY A 60 -0.06 2.19 -18.98
C GLY A 60 1.26 2.87 -18.58
N ARG A 61 1.34 4.20 -18.56
CA ARG A 61 2.52 4.93 -18.09
C ARG A 61 2.50 5.04 -16.57
N TRP A 62 3.61 4.67 -15.93
CA TRP A 62 3.82 4.85 -14.50
C TRP A 62 3.77 6.34 -14.12
N ILE A 63 3.07 6.66 -13.03
CA ILE A 63 2.90 8.02 -12.50
C ILE A 63 3.61 8.17 -11.17
N MET A 64 3.28 7.33 -10.19
CA MET A 64 3.88 7.36 -8.86
C MET A 64 3.71 6.04 -8.15
N ASN A 65 4.57 5.76 -7.17
CA ASN A 65 4.34 4.67 -6.24
C ASN A 65 3.13 4.96 -5.35
N PHE A 66 2.41 3.90 -5.00
CA PHE A 66 1.24 3.94 -4.16
C PHE A 66 1.34 2.84 -3.12
N ARG A 67 1.27 3.23 -1.84
CA ARG A 67 1.24 2.28 -0.73
C ARG A 67 -0.03 2.46 0.03
N GLU A 68 -0.64 1.35 0.44
CA GLU A 68 -1.77 1.37 1.34
C GLU A 68 -1.56 0.44 2.53
N GLY A 69 -2.36 0.66 3.56
CA GLY A 69 -2.49 -0.28 4.63
C GLY A 69 -3.61 0.10 5.56
N ASN A 70 -3.63 -0.58 6.69
CA ASN A 70 -4.59 -0.33 7.75
C ASN A 70 -3.83 0.01 9.03
N TYR A 71 -4.36 0.92 9.84
CA TYR A 71 -3.80 1.18 11.17
C TYR A 71 -4.14 0.00 12.08
N GLN A 72 -3.13 -0.66 12.65
CA GLN A 72 -3.34 -1.81 13.53
C GLN A 72 -4.35 -1.46 14.64
N GLY A 73 -5.46 -2.20 14.71
CA GLY A 73 -6.54 -1.99 15.68
C GLY A 73 -7.66 -1.03 15.25
N TYR A 74 -7.56 -0.38 14.09
CA TYR A 74 -8.56 0.57 13.60
C TYR A 74 -9.03 0.21 12.18
N ALA A 75 -10.33 0.32 11.89
CA ALA A 75 -10.87 0.07 10.54
C ALA A 75 -10.48 1.13 9.48
N SER A 76 -9.59 2.06 9.83
CA SER A 76 -9.16 3.17 9.00
C SER A 76 -8.02 2.74 8.08
N ASN A 77 -8.24 2.87 6.78
CA ASN A 77 -7.26 2.56 5.77
C ASN A 77 -6.52 3.83 5.37
N TRP A 78 -5.21 3.73 5.24
CA TRP A 78 -4.35 4.83 4.84
C TRP A 78 -3.74 4.54 3.48
N TRP A 79 -3.38 5.60 2.78
CA TRP A 79 -2.46 5.53 1.66
C TRP A 79 -1.40 6.64 1.76
N HIS A 80 -0.25 6.42 1.13
CA HIS A 80 0.75 7.45 0.93
C HIS A 80 1.56 7.25 -0.36
N ARG A 81 2.22 8.33 -0.78
CA ARG A 81 3.29 8.30 -1.78
C ARG A 81 4.58 7.86 -1.08
N GLY A 82 5.26 6.80 -1.52
CA GLY A 82 6.53 6.41 -0.90
C GLY A 82 7.22 5.20 -1.52
N LYS A 83 8.54 5.12 -1.28
CA LYS A 83 9.37 3.92 -1.49
C LYS A 83 9.37 3.06 -0.22
N GLU A 84 9.91 1.85 -0.31
CA GLU A 84 10.16 0.98 0.85
C GLU A 84 11.11 1.68 1.84
N GLY A 85 10.80 1.65 3.15
CA GLY A 85 11.63 2.26 4.20
C GLY A 85 11.46 3.77 4.45
N GLU A 86 10.66 4.49 3.65
CA GLU A 86 10.34 5.90 3.93
C GLU A 86 9.06 6.00 4.79
N ASP A 87 9.25 6.10 6.12
CA ASP A 87 8.20 6.45 7.09
C ASP A 87 7.90 7.96 7.07
N LYS A 88 7.63 8.52 5.89
CA LYS A 88 7.08 9.88 5.83
C LYS A 88 5.56 9.77 5.99
N PRO A 89 4.99 10.26 7.09
CA PRO A 89 3.56 10.23 7.29
C PRO A 89 2.97 11.33 6.41
N GLY A 90 2.56 11.00 5.19
CA GLY A 90 1.87 11.93 4.30
C GLY A 90 1.03 11.23 3.25
N ARG A 91 -0.31 11.21 3.30
CA ARG A 91 -1.30 11.07 4.38
C ARG A 91 -2.63 11.21 3.67
N GLY A 92 -3.20 10.09 3.26
CA GLY A 92 -4.58 10.08 2.81
C GLY A 92 -5.32 8.90 3.38
N THR A 93 -6.63 8.96 3.30
CA THR A 93 -7.52 7.90 3.79
C THR A 93 -8.13 7.19 2.61
N ILE A 94 -8.23 5.88 2.70
CA ILE A 94 -9.02 5.09 1.76
C ILE A 94 -10.36 4.83 2.42
N VAL A 95 -11.41 5.37 1.81
CA VAL A 95 -12.79 5.16 2.25
C VAL A 95 -13.39 4.09 1.36
N VAL A 96 -13.89 3.03 1.99
CA VAL A 96 -14.49 1.88 1.31
C VAL A 96 -15.99 2.07 1.26
N PHE A 97 -16.60 1.77 0.12
CA PHE A 97 -18.03 1.87 -0.08
C PHE A 97 -18.62 0.52 -0.46
N LYS A 98 -19.80 0.24 0.09
CA LYS A 98 -20.65 -0.90 -0.28
C LYS A 98 -22.01 -0.33 -0.65
N ASN A 99 -22.48 -0.62 -1.86
CA ASN A 99 -23.77 -0.12 -2.37
C ASN A 99 -23.93 1.41 -2.18
N GLY A 100 -22.87 2.18 -2.42
CA GLY A 100 -22.87 3.64 -2.28
C GLY A 100 -22.77 4.18 -0.84
N VAL A 101 -22.72 3.31 0.18
CA VAL A 101 -22.62 3.72 1.59
C VAL A 101 -21.20 3.48 2.10
N PRO A 102 -20.57 4.44 2.80
CA PRO A 102 -19.25 4.24 3.39
C PRO A 102 -19.31 3.16 4.47
N VAL A 103 -18.42 2.18 4.38
CA VAL A 103 -18.30 1.10 5.35
C VAL A 103 -17.67 1.64 6.63
N ARG A 104 -18.41 1.54 7.74
CA ARG A 104 -17.95 1.97 9.07
C ARG A 104 -17.66 0.71 9.92
N SER A 105 -16.49 0.67 10.58
CA SER A 105 -16.09 -0.31 11.62
C SER A 105 -15.55 -1.71 11.20
N LEU A 106 -14.73 -2.27 12.10
CA LEU A 106 -14.00 -3.55 12.08
C LEU A 106 -14.86 -4.80 11.83
N ALA A 107 -16.16 -4.75 12.13
CA ALA A 107 -17.03 -5.94 12.14
C ALA A 107 -17.90 -6.07 10.88
N GLY A 108 -18.43 -4.96 10.36
CA GLY A 108 -19.31 -4.97 9.18
C GLY A 108 -18.57 -5.24 7.87
N ALA A 109 -17.29 -4.87 7.80
CA ALA A 109 -16.47 -5.06 6.61
C ALA A 109 -15.92 -6.49 6.47
N ARG A 110 -15.81 -7.24 7.58
CA ARG A 110 -15.30 -8.62 7.60
C ARG A 110 -16.32 -9.67 7.16
N ARG A 111 -17.62 -9.41 7.36
CA ARG A 111 -18.67 -10.43 7.17
C ARG A 111 -19.31 -10.43 5.79
N ASP A 112 -19.11 -9.36 5.02
CA ASP A 112 -20.13 -8.94 4.08
C ASP A 112 -19.52 -8.50 2.75
N ALA A 113 -19.24 -9.50 1.91
CA ALA A 113 -18.98 -9.50 0.46
C ALA A 113 -18.69 -8.13 -0.22
N ALA A 114 -17.49 -8.06 -0.81
CA ALA A 114 -17.05 -7.12 -1.82
C ALA A 114 -17.35 -5.63 -1.62
N ALA A 115 -16.32 -4.89 -1.20
CA ALA A 115 -16.22 -3.47 -1.49
C ALA A 115 -16.55 -3.23 -2.97
N THR A 116 -17.59 -2.45 -3.23
CA THR A 116 -18.04 -2.18 -4.61
C THR A 116 -17.17 -1.09 -5.22
N THR A 117 -16.83 -0.08 -4.41
CA THR A 117 -16.00 1.05 -4.80
C THR A 117 -15.19 1.57 -3.62
N LEU A 118 -14.18 2.38 -3.92
CA LEU A 118 -13.27 2.95 -2.94
C LEU A 118 -12.83 4.35 -3.38
N LEU A 119 -12.60 5.23 -2.41
CA LEU A 119 -12.19 6.61 -2.63
C LEU A 119 -10.83 6.86 -1.96
N THR A 120 -9.88 7.39 -2.73
CA THR A 120 -8.53 7.75 -2.26
C THR A 120 -8.49 9.23 -1.87
N VAL A 121 -8.95 9.54 -0.65
CA VAL A 121 -9.02 10.92 -0.16
C VAL A 121 -7.62 11.52 -0.09
N GLY A 122 -7.44 12.70 -0.70
CA GLY A 122 -6.17 13.42 -0.78
C GLY A 122 -5.29 13.05 -1.98
N LEU A 123 -5.65 12.05 -2.79
CA LEU A 123 -4.82 11.67 -3.95
C LEU A 123 -4.88 12.76 -5.03
N GLY A 124 -6.07 13.31 -5.30
CA GLY A 124 -6.27 14.42 -6.23
C GLY A 124 -5.41 15.63 -5.87
N SER A 125 -5.48 16.09 -4.62
CA SER A 125 -4.64 17.21 -4.15
C SER A 125 -3.15 16.90 -4.24
N THR A 126 -2.73 15.67 -3.91
CA THR A 126 -1.34 15.23 -4.03
C THR A 126 -0.82 15.27 -5.47
N LEU A 127 -1.68 15.02 -6.46
CA LEU A 127 -1.34 15.09 -7.88
C LEU A 127 -1.43 16.53 -8.41
N TYR A 128 -2.43 17.29 -7.98
CA TYR A 128 -2.65 18.68 -8.39
C TYR A 128 -1.54 19.62 -7.90
N TYR A 129 -1.12 19.50 -6.64
CA TYR A 129 -0.04 20.30 -6.06
C TYR A 129 1.36 19.68 -6.26
N GLY A 130 1.43 18.48 -6.84
CA GLY A 130 2.67 17.90 -7.36
C GLY A 130 2.89 18.26 -8.83
N ASP A 131 3.45 17.32 -9.59
CA ASP A 131 3.87 17.56 -10.98
C ASP A 131 2.77 17.27 -12.01
N HIS A 132 1.51 17.17 -11.59
CA HIS A 132 0.41 16.70 -12.45
C HIS A 132 -0.79 17.66 -12.51
N ARG A 133 -0.61 18.93 -12.13
CA ARG A 133 -1.66 19.97 -12.13
C ARG A 133 -2.44 20.08 -13.45
N GLY A 134 -1.76 19.97 -14.59
CA GLY A 134 -2.38 20.05 -15.92
C GLY A 134 -3.03 18.76 -16.40
N ASN A 135 -2.89 17.65 -15.66
CA ASN A 135 -3.39 16.34 -16.08
C ASN A 135 -4.81 16.11 -15.54
N GLY A 136 -5.79 16.76 -16.17
CA GLY A 136 -7.21 16.67 -15.80
C GLY A 136 -7.75 15.23 -15.70
N PRO A 137 -7.47 14.33 -16.66
CA PRO A 137 -7.88 12.92 -16.54
C PRO A 137 -7.35 12.23 -15.29
N LEU A 138 -6.08 12.45 -14.94
CA LEU A 138 -5.45 11.86 -13.75
C LEU A 138 -6.04 12.42 -12.45
N ILE A 139 -6.26 13.74 -12.39
CA ILE A 139 -6.87 14.39 -11.23
C ILE A 139 -8.30 13.89 -11.02
N ARG A 140 -9.13 13.87 -12.07
CA ARG A 140 -10.48 13.31 -11.99
C ARG A 140 -10.47 11.85 -11.57
N ALA A 141 -9.53 11.05 -12.07
CA ALA A 141 -9.39 9.66 -11.66
C ALA A 141 -9.14 9.53 -10.16
N ALA A 142 -8.25 10.36 -9.63
CA ALA A 142 -7.84 10.37 -8.23
C ALA A 142 -8.90 10.89 -7.26
N GLU A 143 -9.77 11.80 -7.72
CA GLU A 143 -10.89 12.35 -6.95
C GLU A 143 -12.16 11.50 -7.07
N GLY A 144 -12.20 10.58 -8.04
CA GLY A 144 -13.32 9.69 -8.29
C GLY A 144 -13.24 8.36 -7.57
N PHE A 145 -14.29 7.57 -7.75
CA PHE A 145 -14.34 6.20 -7.25
C PHE A 145 -13.45 5.27 -8.07
N TRP A 146 -12.86 4.31 -7.37
CA TRP A 146 -12.08 3.22 -7.91
C TRP A 146 -12.83 1.91 -7.69
N ILE A 147 -12.76 1.02 -8.69
CA ILE A 147 -13.37 -0.31 -8.66
C ILE A 147 -12.24 -1.32 -8.48
N PRO A 148 -12.23 -2.10 -7.39
CA PRO A 148 -11.25 -3.17 -7.21
C PRO A 148 -11.54 -4.31 -8.18
N GLY A 149 -10.49 -4.82 -8.82
CA GLY A 149 -10.56 -6.01 -9.68
C GLY A 149 -10.86 -7.29 -8.90
N LYS A 150 -11.19 -8.37 -9.62
CA LYS A 150 -11.38 -9.69 -9.02
C LYS A 150 -10.10 -10.13 -8.30
N GLY A 151 -10.24 -10.70 -7.09
CA GLY A 151 -9.11 -11.16 -6.28
C GLY A 151 -8.38 -10.06 -5.50
N CYS A 152 -8.74 -8.78 -5.69
CA CYS A 152 -8.35 -7.74 -4.76
C CYS A 152 -8.96 -8.04 -3.39
N ARG A 153 -8.16 -7.94 -2.32
CA ARG A 153 -8.71 -8.12 -0.97
C ARG A 153 -9.84 -7.11 -0.77
N HIS A 154 -10.95 -7.56 -0.18
CA HIS A 154 -11.92 -6.63 0.35
C HIS A 154 -11.26 -5.92 1.51
N ILE A 155 -11.13 -4.60 1.40
CA ILE A 155 -10.48 -3.78 2.41
C ILE A 155 -11.22 -4.04 3.74
N ASN A 156 -10.56 -4.82 4.61
CA ASN A 156 -10.95 -5.43 5.89
C ASN A 156 -11.10 -6.96 5.90
N GLY A 157 -9.95 -7.63 6.03
CA GLY A 157 -9.85 -8.96 6.64
C GLY A 157 -9.58 -10.10 5.66
N ARG A 158 -8.66 -10.98 6.05
CA ARG A 158 -8.55 -12.33 5.49
C ARG A 158 -9.92 -13.02 5.61
N VAL A 159 -10.30 -13.76 4.57
CA VAL A 159 -11.22 -14.89 4.73
C VAL A 159 -10.53 -15.93 5.61
#